data_AF-A0A0B4HI69-F1
#
_entry.id   AF-A0A0B4HI69-F1
#
_cell.length_a   1.000
_cell.length_b   1.000
_cell.length_c   1.000
_cell.angle_alpha   90.00
_cell.angle_beta   90.00
_cell.angle_gamma   90.00
#
_symmetry.space_group_name_H-M   'P 1'
#
loop_
_entity.id
_entity.type
_entity.pdbx_description
1 polymer ?
#
loop_
_entity_poly.entity_id
_entity_poly.type
_entity_poly.pdbx_seq_one_letter_code
_entity_poly.pdbx_strand_id
1 'polypeptide(L)'
;MSGIIAVYSLVISVLIAQDLAPPSANERYALFSGFMHFACGLAVGMTGLAAGYCIGIVGDKGVRAYMEQSRIFVGMVLILIFGEVLGLYGLIVALLLNSRSKG
;
A
#
# COMPACT_ATOMS: atom_id res chain seq x y z
N MET A 1 -4.83 1.30 12.51
CA MET A 1 -4.76 1.93 11.18
C MET A 1 -3.39 1.70 10.55
N SER A 2 -2.27 2.27 11.06
CA SER A 2 -0.91 2.05 10.49
C SER A 2 -0.53 0.58 10.17
N GLY A 3 -0.88 -0.38 11.02
CA GLY A 3 -0.56 -1.80 10.78
C GLY A 3 -1.21 -2.43 9.54
N ILE A 4 -2.35 -1.91 9.08
CA ILE A 4 -3.07 -2.46 7.91
C ILE A 4 -2.32 -2.13 6.61
N ILE A 5 -1.63 -1.00 6.55
CA ILE A 5 -0.83 -0.60 5.37
C ILE A 5 0.27 -1.62 5.08
N ALA A 6 0.89 -2.17 6.14
CA ALA A 6 1.92 -3.21 5.98
C ALA A 6 1.35 -4.49 5.35
N VAL A 7 0.08 -4.81 5.61
CA VAL A 7 -0.60 -5.98 5.03
C VAL A 7 -0.78 -5.80 3.52
N TYR A 8 -1.07 -4.60 3.03
CA TYR A 8 -1.20 -4.35 1.59
C TYR A 8 0.10 -4.64 0.83
N SER A 9 1.23 -4.16 1.35
CA SER A 9 2.55 -4.43 0.77
C SER A 9 2.95 -5.90 0.87
N LEU A 10 2.58 -6.57 1.97
CA LEU A 10 2.81 -7.99 2.14
C LEU A 10 2.07 -8.82 1.09
N VAL A 11 0.79 -8.50 0.83
CA VAL A 11 -0.02 -9.19 -0.19
C VAL A 11 0.61 -9.07 -1.58
N ILE A 12 1.04 -7.88 -1.98
CA ILE A 12 1.71 -7.68 -3.28
C ILE A 12 3.04 -8.45 -3.35
N SER A 13 3.82 -8.47 -2.28
CA SER A 13 5.08 -9.24 -2.22
C SER A 13 4.84 -10.73 -2.43
N VAL A 14 3.82 -11.30 -1.76
CA VAL A 14 3.46 -12.71 -1.93
C VAL A 14 2.98 -13.01 -3.35
N LEU A 15 2.16 -12.14 -3.94
CA LEU A 15 1.68 -12.32 -5.33
C LEU A 15 2.84 -12.29 -6.34
N ILE A 16 3.77 -11.34 -6.20
CA ILE A 16 4.97 -11.26 -7.04
C ILE A 16 5.83 -12.52 -6.88
N ALA A 17 6.00 -13.01 -5.66
CA ALA A 17 6.80 -14.22 -5.39
C ALA A 17 6.19 -15.48 -6.00
N GLN A 18 4.86 -15.58 -6.05
CA GLN A 18 4.16 -16.68 -6.72
C GLN A 18 4.33 -16.67 -8.24
N ASP A 19 4.56 -15.49 -8.83
CA ASP A 19 4.71 -15.30 -10.27
C ASP A 19 6.15 -15.54 -10.76
N LEU A 20 7.12 -15.67 -9.86
CA LEU A 20 8.49 -16.03 -10.21
C LEU A 20 8.65 -17.55 -10.34
N ALA A 21 8.74 -18.04 -11.58
CA ALA A 21 9.08 -19.44 -11.89
C ALA A 21 10.61 -19.66 -11.95
N PRO A 22 11.11 -20.86 -11.59
CA PRO A 22 12.52 -21.20 -11.74
C PRO A 22 12.92 -21.21 -13.22
N PRO A 23 14.15 -20.79 -13.58
CA PRO A 23 14.61 -20.68 -14.96
C PRO A 23 14.86 -22.08 -15.54
N SER A 24 13.78 -22.77 -15.93
CA SER A 24 13.88 -23.97 -16.76
C SER A 24 14.04 -23.52 -18.21
N ALA A 25 15.24 -23.74 -18.76
CA ALA A 25 15.79 -23.63 -20.11
C ALA A 25 15.17 -22.71 -21.21
N ASN A 26 13.88 -22.38 -21.22
CA ASN A 26 13.20 -21.56 -22.23
C ASN A 26 12.20 -20.52 -21.70
N GLU A 27 11.86 -20.48 -20.41
CA GLU A 27 11.01 -19.42 -19.85
C GLU A 27 11.86 -18.25 -19.36
N ARG A 28 12.29 -17.39 -20.29
CA ARG A 28 12.95 -16.14 -19.95
C ARG A 28 11.92 -15.17 -19.39
N TYR A 29 12.11 -14.79 -18.12
CA TYR A 29 11.36 -13.70 -17.51
C TYR A 29 11.49 -12.43 -18.37
N ALA A 30 10.38 -12.01 -18.97
CA ALA A 30 10.38 -10.88 -19.90
C ALA A 30 10.78 -9.59 -19.17
N LEU A 31 11.59 -8.75 -19.84
CA LEU A 31 12.00 -7.46 -19.29
C LEU A 31 10.79 -6.59 -18.88
N PHE A 32 9.70 -6.70 -19.64
CA PHE A 32 8.42 -6.07 -19.37
C PHE A 32 7.80 -6.52 -18.04
N SER A 33 7.76 -7.83 -17.78
CA SER A 33 7.28 -8.40 -16.51
C SER A 33 8.14 -7.93 -15.33
N GLY A 34 9.46 -7.84 -15.53
CA GLY A 34 10.38 -7.25 -14.54
C GLY A 34 10.09 -5.81 -14.18
N PHE A 35 9.92 -4.93 -15.16
CA PHE A 35 9.56 -3.55 -14.90
C PHE A 35 8.16 -3.41 -14.31
N MET A 36 7.21 -4.27 -14.69
CA MET A 36 5.89 -4.30 -14.08
C MET A 36 5.93 -4.69 -12.61
N HIS A 37 6.64 -5.75 -12.23
CA HIS A 37 6.73 -6.18 -10.83
C HIS A 37 7.45 -5.11 -9.97
N PHE A 38 8.49 -4.46 -10.52
CA PHE A 38 9.15 -3.34 -9.86
C PHE A 38 8.20 -2.15 -9.67
N ALA A 39 7.43 -1.78 -10.70
CA ALA A 39 6.43 -0.72 -10.62
C ALA A 39 5.30 -1.05 -9.63
N CYS A 40 4.85 -2.31 -9.56
CA CYS A 40 3.87 -2.78 -8.57
C CYS A 40 4.36 -2.53 -7.14
N GLY A 41 5.60 -2.95 -6.85
CA GLY A 41 6.21 -2.77 -5.54
C GLY A 41 6.41 -1.31 -5.16
N LEU A 42 6.85 -0.47 -6.11
CA LEU A 42 7.00 0.97 -5.89
C LEU A 42 5.67 1.67 -5.65
N ALA A 43 4.63 1.33 -6.43
CA ALA A 43 3.31 1.93 -6.29
C ALA A 43 2.75 1.71 -4.89
N VAL A 44 2.66 0.45 -4.42
CA VAL A 44 2.13 0.14 -3.08
C VAL A 44 3.04 0.66 -1.96
N GLY A 45 4.36 0.62 -2.15
CA GLY A 45 5.34 1.06 -1.17
C GLY A 45 5.30 2.57 -0.91
N MET A 46 5.32 3.38 -1.98
CA MET A 46 5.31 4.84 -1.84
C MET A 46 3.95 5.38 -1.36
N THR A 47 2.84 4.83 -1.84
CA THR A 47 1.51 5.21 -1.34
C THR A 47 1.32 4.79 0.12
N GLY A 48 1.84 3.61 0.50
CA GLY A 48 1.80 3.14 1.87
C GLY A 48 2.60 4.03 2.81
N LEU A 49 3.80 4.47 2.40
CA LEU A 49 4.61 5.40 3.18
C LEU A 49 3.90 6.76 3.35
N ALA A 50 3.33 7.30 2.28
CA ALA A 50 2.58 8.55 2.33
C ALA A 50 1.33 8.46 3.23
N ALA A 51 0.58 7.36 3.14
CA ALA A 51 -0.58 7.11 3.99
C ALA A 51 -0.17 6.96 5.47
N GLY A 52 0.88 6.19 5.75
CA GLY A 52 1.41 6.01 7.10
C GLY A 52 1.90 7.32 7.72
N TYR A 53 2.55 8.18 6.94
CA TYR A 53 2.99 9.49 7.37
C TYR A 53 1.80 10.42 7.71
N CYS A 54 0.78 10.45 6.85
CA CYS A 54 -0.45 11.21 7.08
C CYS A 54 -1.14 10.78 8.38
N ILE A 55 -1.34 9.46 8.57
CA ILE A 55 -1.96 8.88 9.76
C ILE A 55 -1.15 9.22 11.03
N GLY A 56 0.18 9.19 10.95
CA GLY A 56 1.06 9.56 12.06
C GLY A 56 0.88 11.00 12.52
N ILE A 57 0.86 11.95 11.59
CA ILE A 57 0.68 13.38 11.90
C ILE A 57 -0.72 13.66 12.44
N VAL A 58 -1.75 13.14 11.77
CA VAL A 58 -3.15 13.33 12.20
C VAL A 58 -3.38 12.70 13.56
N GLY A 59 -2.77 11.54 13.83
CA GLY A 59 -2.81 10.87 15.13
C GLY A 59 -2.20 11.72 16.25
N ASP A 60 -1.00 12.27 16.06
CA ASP A 60 -0.33 13.12 17.06
C ASP A 60 -1.19 14.34 17.42
N LYS A 61 -1.66 15.07 16.39
CA LYS A 61 -2.49 16.26 16.62
C LYS A 61 -3.87 15.93 17.18
N GLY A 62 -4.48 14.86 16.68
CA GLY A 62 -5.81 14.42 17.09
C GLY A 62 -5.86 13.97 18.55
N VAL A 63 -4.88 13.19 19.01
CA VAL A 63 -4.82 12.75 20.41
C VAL A 63 -4.59 13.92 21.36
N ARG A 64 -3.71 14.87 21.00
CA ARG A 64 -3.46 16.06 21.82
C ARG A 64 -4.69 16.94 21.95
N ALA A 65 -5.43 17.16 20.86
CA ALA A 65 -6.67 17.93 20.89
C ALA A 65 -7.81 17.18 21.61
N TYR A 66 -7.78 15.83 21.63
CA TYR A 66 -8.77 15.03 22.34
C TYR A 66 -8.66 15.20 23.86
N MET A 67 -7.46 15.51 24.37
CA MET A 67 -7.28 15.85 25.79
C MET A 67 -7.97 17.16 26.18
N GLU A 68 -8.13 18.10 25.26
CA GLU A 68 -8.84 19.37 25.52
C GLU A 68 -10.36 19.23 25.35
N GLN A 69 -10.81 18.48 24.35
CA GLN A 69 -12.24 18.31 24.06
C GLN A 69 -12.54 16.91 23.51
N SER A 70 -13.24 16.08 24.28
CA SER A 70 -13.53 14.69 23.87
C SER A 70 -14.46 14.59 22.64
N ARG A 71 -15.26 15.62 22.34
CA ARG A 71 -16.18 15.65 21.20
C ARG A 71 -15.49 15.58 19.83
N ILE A 72 -14.18 15.87 19.74
CA ILE A 72 -13.45 15.86 18.45
C ILE A 72 -13.04 14.45 17.98
N PHE A 73 -13.27 13.41 18.79
CA PHE A 73 -12.91 12.03 18.44
C PHE A 73 -13.47 11.57 17.08
N VAL A 74 -14.75 11.84 16.81
CA VAL A 74 -15.40 11.43 15.56
C VAL A 74 -14.77 12.13 14.35
N GLY A 75 -14.46 13.43 14.47
CA GLY A 75 -13.79 14.19 13.42
C GLY A 75 -12.38 13.69 13.13
N MET A 76 -11.61 13.38 14.18
CA MET A 76 -10.29 12.76 14.06
C MET A 76 -10.36 11.42 13.31
N VAL A 77 -11.30 10.53 13.68
CA VAL A 77 -11.46 9.21 13.05
C VAL A 77 -11.82 9.35 11.56
N LEU A 78 -12.70 10.27 11.19
CA LEU A 78 -13.05 10.54 9.79
C LEU A 78 -11.81 10.90 8.95
N ILE A 79 -10.94 11.78 9.47
CA ILE A 79 -9.70 12.17 8.77
C ILE A 79 -8.77 10.96 8.62
N LEU A 80 -8.63 10.14 9.65
CA LEU A 80 -7.79 8.94 9.61
C LEU A 80 -8.29 7.93 8.56
N ILE A 81 -9.60 7.77 8.40
CA ILE A 81 -10.19 6.90 7.36
C ILE A 81 -9.82 7.41 5.95
N PHE A 82 -9.96 8.71 5.69
CA PHE A 82 -9.57 9.29 4.40
C PHE A 82 -8.06 9.15 4.13
N GLY A 83 -7.22 9.25 5.18
CA GLY A 83 -5.79 8.99 5.08
C GLY A 83 -5.47 7.55 4.68
N GLU A 84 -6.21 6.57 5.20
CA GLU A 84 -5.98 5.15 4.91
C GLU A 84 -6.36 4.76 3.48
N VAL A 85 -7.36 5.42 2.88
CA VAL A 85 -7.78 5.19 1.49
C VAL A 85 -6.64 5.45 0.48
N LEU A 86 -5.67 6.32 0.80
CA LEU A 86 -4.49 6.53 -0.03
C LEU A 86 -3.66 5.23 -0.20
N GLY A 87 -3.56 4.43 0.85
CA GLY A 87 -2.88 3.12 0.80
C GLY A 87 -3.65 2.10 -0.04
N LEU A 88 -4.98 2.11 0.05
CA LEU A 88 -5.86 1.24 -0.76
C LEU A 88 -5.74 1.54 -2.25
N TYR A 89 -5.64 2.81 -2.65
CA TYR A 89 -5.47 3.16 -4.05
C TYR A 89 -4.17 2.61 -4.64
N GLY A 90 -3.07 2.66 -3.89
CA GLY A 90 -1.81 2.06 -4.34
C GLY A 90 -1.89 0.54 -4.50
N LEU A 91 -2.61 -0.14 -3.59
CA LEU A 91 -2.86 -1.58 -3.70
C LEU A 91 -3.64 -1.94 -4.98
N ILE A 92 -4.72 -1.20 -5.28
CA ILE A 92 -5.54 -1.44 -6.47
C ILE A 92 -4.71 -1.28 -7.75
N VAL A 93 -3.89 -0.23 -7.82
CA VAL A 93 -3.00 0.00 -8.98
C VAL A 93 -1.96 -1.11 -9.10
N ALA A 94 -1.34 -1.54 -7.99
CA ALA A 94 -0.38 -2.64 -8.00
C ALA A 94 -1.00 -3.96 -8.48
N LEU A 95 -2.23 -4.27 -8.07
CA LEU A 95 -2.95 -5.46 -8.56
C LEU A 95 -3.24 -5.39 -10.05
N LEU A 96 -3.66 -4.23 -10.55
CA LEU A 96 -3.94 -4.02 -11.98
C LEU A 96 -2.67 -4.18 -12.82
N LEU A 97 -1.54 -3.65 -12.35
CA LEU A 97 -0.24 -3.83 -13.00
C LEU A 97 0.20 -5.30 -12.99
N ASN A 98 0.02 -6.02 -11.87
CA ASN A 98 0.38 -7.44 -11.81
C ASN A 98 -0.48 -8.30 -12.75
N SER A 99 -1.78 -8.02 -12.87
CA SER A 99 -2.64 -8.70 -13.84
C SER A 99 -2.21 -8.49 -15.29
N ARG A 100 -1.57 -7.36 -15.62
CA ARG A 100 -1.05 -7.07 -16.96
C ARG A 100 0.33 -7.71 -17.21
N SER A 101 1.08 -8.03 -16.17
CA SER A 101 2.39 -8.71 -16.27
C SER A 101 2.26 -10.15 -16.78
N LYS A 102 1.13 -10.79 -16.51
CA LYS A 102 0.83 -12.19 -16.89
C LYS A 102 0.26 -12.37 -18.30
N GLY A 103 -0.18 -11.28 -18.93
CA GLY A 103 -0.80 -11.30 -20.27
C GLY A 103 0.21 -10.96 -21.36
#